data_AF-A0A533RSU1-F1
#
_entry.id   AF-A0A533RSU1-F1
#
_cell.length_a   1.000
_cell.length_b   1.000
_cell.length_c   1.000
_cell.angle_alpha   90.00
_cell.angle_beta   90.00
_cell.angle_gamma   90.00
#
_symmetry.space_group_name_H-M   'P 1'
#
loop_
_entity.id
_entity.type
_entity.pdbx_description
1 polymer ?
#
loop_
_entity_poly.entity_id
_entity_poly.type
_entity_poly.pdbx_seq_one_letter_code
_entity_poly.pdbx_strand_id
1 'polypeptide(L)'
;MEKRILTPEEFYGHQIGADRKLARWDKIVEYFWHLDASPCVKVVELGKTTDGHPFLLAVISSPDNLKDLERIRETNWRLAHPKGLSE
;
A
#
# COMPACT_ATOMS: atom_id res chain seq x y z
N MET A 1 6.41 8.72 -20.21
CA MET A 1 7.34 9.31 -19.22
C MET A 1 7.08 8.58 -17.91
N GLU A 2 8.07 7.84 -17.39
CA GLU A 2 7.96 7.28 -16.04
C GLU A 2 7.80 8.42 -15.04
N LYS A 3 6.76 8.37 -14.21
CA LYS A 3 6.62 9.32 -13.11
C LYS A 3 7.72 9.03 -12.10
N ARG A 4 8.57 10.02 -11.80
CA ARG A 4 9.57 9.93 -10.73
C ARG A 4 8.86 9.74 -9.40
N ILE A 5 9.12 8.62 -8.74
CA ILE A 5 8.63 8.36 -7.39
C ILE A 5 9.57 9.04 -6.39
N LEU A 6 9.06 10.10 -5.75
CA LEU A 6 9.72 10.77 -4.63
C LEU A 6 9.91 9.82 -3.45
N THR A 7 11.07 9.92 -2.80
CA THR A 7 11.33 9.33 -1.49
C THR A 7 10.50 10.04 -0.40
N PRO A 8 10.34 9.45 0.80
CA PRO A 8 9.63 10.11 1.88
C PRO A 8 10.24 11.48 2.22
N GLU A 9 11.57 11.57 2.34
CA GLU A 9 12.22 12.82 2.69
C GLU A 9 12.02 13.92 1.64
N GLU A 10 12.06 13.57 0.34
CA GLU A 10 11.74 14.51 -0.74
C GLU A 10 10.29 14.96 -0.72
N PHE A 11 9.35 14.08 -0.39
CA PHE A 11 7.92 14.39 -0.35
C PHE A 11 7.53 15.24 0.87
N TYR A 12 8.04 14.88 2.06
CA TYR A 12 7.72 15.55 3.32
C TYR A 12 8.64 16.75 3.62
N GLY A 13 9.76 16.88 2.92
CA GLY A 13 10.77 17.94 3.13
C GLY A 13 11.59 17.74 4.41
N HIS A 14 11.51 16.57 5.02
CA HIS A 14 12.27 16.16 6.19
C HIS A 14 12.24 14.65 6.36
N GLN A 15 13.21 14.11 7.08
CA GLN A 15 13.19 12.70 7.49
C GLN A 15 11.95 12.41 8.35
N ILE A 16 11.26 11.31 8.07
CA ILE A 16 10.16 10.82 8.90
C ILE A 16 10.70 10.42 10.29
N GLY A 17 9.99 10.83 11.34
CA GLY A 17 10.40 10.62 12.73
C GLY A 17 11.41 11.64 13.26
N ALA A 18 11.74 12.68 12.49
CA ALA A 18 12.56 13.79 12.99
C ALA A 18 11.89 14.49 14.19
N ASP A 19 12.72 14.99 15.12
CA ASP A 19 12.24 15.63 16.34
C ASP A 19 11.25 16.76 16.03
N ARG A 20 10.13 16.77 16.76
CA ARG A 20 9.03 17.74 16.62
C ARG A 20 8.38 17.80 15.23
N LYS A 21 8.58 16.79 14.36
CA LYS A 21 7.95 16.71 13.03
C LYS A 21 7.06 15.48 12.92
N LEU A 22 5.74 15.69 12.95
CA LEU A 22 4.73 14.66 12.74
C LEU A 22 4.10 14.81 11.36
N ALA A 23 4.12 13.73 10.58
CA ALA A 23 3.40 13.68 9.32
C ALA A 23 1.89 13.67 9.61
N ARG A 24 1.17 14.60 8.98
CA ARG A 24 -0.29 14.65 9.08
C ARG A 24 -0.92 13.51 8.29
N TRP A 25 -2.08 13.04 8.74
CA TRP A 25 -2.80 11.93 8.10
C TRP A 25 -3.12 12.19 6.62
N ASP A 26 -3.59 13.39 6.28
CA ASP A 26 -3.86 13.80 4.90
C ASP A 26 -2.62 13.67 4.00
N LYS A 27 -1.45 14.07 4.50
CA LYS A 27 -0.17 13.92 3.78
C LYS A 27 0.28 12.47 3.66
N ILE A 28 -0.01 11.63 4.63
CA ILE A 28 0.26 10.18 4.54
C ILE A 28 -0.60 9.58 3.42
N VAL A 29 -1.89 9.87 3.40
CA VAL A 29 -2.83 9.44 2.35
C VAL A 29 -2.36 9.90 0.96
N GLU A 30 -2.00 11.18 0.81
CA GLU A 30 -1.44 11.73 -0.44
C GLU A 30 -0.18 10.99 -0.87
N TYR A 31 0.74 10.69 0.05
CA TYR A 31 1.98 10.00 -0.28
C TYR A 31 1.75 8.57 -0.76
N PHE A 32 0.82 7.83 -0.14
CA PHE A 32 0.50 6.49 -0.63
C PHE A 32 -0.15 6.51 -2.01
N TRP A 33 -1.02 7.47 -2.31
CA TRP A 33 -1.54 7.65 -3.67
C TRP A 33 -0.44 8.06 -4.67
N HIS A 34 0.56 8.82 -4.23
CA HIS A 34 1.74 9.10 -5.06
C HIS A 34 2.56 7.83 -5.33
N LEU A 35 2.70 6.94 -4.35
CA LEU A 35 3.38 5.64 -4.52
C LEU A 35 2.64 4.70 -5.49
N ASP A 36 1.32 4.82 -5.65
CA ASP A 36 0.51 4.02 -6.59
C ASP A 36 0.95 4.18 -8.06
N ALA A 37 1.70 5.23 -8.38
CA ALA A 37 2.32 5.38 -9.70
C ALA A 37 3.49 4.39 -9.94
N SER A 38 3.99 3.72 -8.88
CA SER A 38 5.04 2.70 -8.96
C SER A 38 4.44 1.37 -9.44
N PRO A 39 5.11 0.63 -10.34
CA PRO A 39 4.66 -0.71 -10.72
C PRO A 39 4.73 -1.74 -9.57
N CYS A 40 5.34 -1.37 -8.43
CA CYS A 40 5.51 -2.22 -7.26
C CYS A 40 4.50 -1.93 -6.14
N VAL A 41 3.60 -0.97 -6.32
CA VAL A 41 2.62 -0.58 -5.31
C VAL A 41 1.24 -0.53 -5.95
N LYS A 42 0.23 -1.06 -5.24
CA LYS A 42 -1.18 -0.90 -5.57
C LYS A 42 -1.93 -0.38 -4.36
N VAL A 43 -2.60 0.74 -4.51
CA VAL A 43 -3.40 1.38 -3.47
C VAL A 43 -4.88 1.28 -3.80
N VAL A 44 -5.68 0.91 -2.81
CA VAL A 44 -7.13 0.79 -2.92
C VAL A 44 -7.75 1.46 -1.71
N GLU A 45 -8.75 2.31 -1.92
CA GLU A 45 -9.60 2.82 -0.84
C GLU A 45 -10.67 1.78 -0.51
N LEU A 46 -10.67 1.26 0.72
CA LEU A 46 -11.66 0.29 1.20
C LEU A 46 -12.96 0.99 1.67
N GLY A 47 -12.94 2.31 1.77
CA GLY A 47 -14.02 3.14 2.28
C GLY A 47 -13.47 4.22 3.21
N LYS A 48 -14.31 4.66 4.15
CA LYS A 48 -13.95 5.68 5.15
C LYS A 48 -13.80 5.07 6.53
N THR A 49 -12.91 5.63 7.34
CA THR A 49 -12.80 5.37 8.78
C THR A 49 -14.01 5.94 9.53
N THR A 50 -14.11 5.64 10.83
CA THR A 50 -15.17 6.18 11.71
C THR A 50 -15.26 7.71 11.68
N ASP A 51 -14.11 8.39 11.59
CA ASP A 51 -14.02 9.86 11.52
C ASP A 51 -14.11 10.40 10.08
N GLY A 52 -14.45 9.54 9.11
CA GLY A 52 -14.70 9.93 7.72
C GLY A 52 -13.44 10.07 6.85
N HIS A 53 -12.28 9.64 7.32
CA HIS A 53 -11.03 9.70 6.55
C HIS A 53 -10.89 8.51 5.59
N PRO A 54 -10.20 8.62 4.44
CA PRO A 54 -9.96 7.49 3.55
C PRO A 54 -9.23 6.35 4.26
N PHE A 55 -9.74 5.13 4.15
CA PHE A 55 -9.11 3.93 4.69
C PHE A 55 -8.42 3.16 3.56
N LEU A 56 -7.10 3.31 3.48
CA LEU A 56 -6.30 2.76 2.39
C LEU A 56 -5.77 1.37 2.69
N LEU A 57 -5.87 0.48 1.71
CA LEU A 57 -5.07 -0.73 1.58
C LEU A 57 -3.95 -0.45 0.58
N ALA A 58 -2.69 -0.58 1.03
CA ALA A 58 -1.52 -0.54 0.16
C ALA A 58 -0.91 -1.94 0.06
N VAL A 59 -0.84 -2.49 -1.15
CA VAL A 59 -0.18 -3.76 -1.44
C VAL A 59 1.15 -3.47 -2.12
N ILE A 60 2.24 -3.93 -1.50
CA ILE A 60 3.60 -3.69 -1.98
C ILE A 60 4.22 -5.04 -2.36
N SER A 61 4.59 -5.22 -3.61
CA SER A 61 5.22 -6.45 -4.10
C SER A 61 5.99 -6.23 -5.41
N SER A 62 6.54 -7.28 -5.98
CA SER A 62 7.08 -7.21 -7.35
C SER A 62 5.95 -6.95 -8.35
N PRO A 63 6.23 -6.32 -9.51
CA PRO A 63 5.22 -6.08 -10.54
C PRO A 63 4.53 -7.36 -11.01
N ASP A 64 5.26 -8.48 -11.07
CA ASP A 64 4.70 -9.75 -11.49
C ASP A 64 3.76 -10.36 -10.44
N ASN A 65 4.06 -10.21 -9.15
CA ASN A 65 3.14 -10.61 -8.09
C ASN A 65 1.87 -9.75 -8.09
N LEU A 66 1.99 -8.44 -8.36
CA LEU A 66 0.82 -7.56 -8.40
C LEU A 66 -0.12 -7.86 -9.58
N LYS A 67 0.42 -8.30 -10.72
CA LYS A 67 -0.39 -8.81 -11.85
C LYS A 67 -1.20 -10.05 -11.47
N ASP A 68 -0.67 -10.85 -10.54
CA ASP A 68 -1.22 -12.15 -10.14
C ASP A 68 -1.75 -12.15 -8.69
N LEU A 69 -2.06 -10.95 -8.17
CA LEU A 69 -2.33 -10.72 -6.75
C LEU A 69 -3.51 -11.56 -6.24
N GLU A 70 -4.56 -11.72 -7.04
CA GLU A 70 -5.75 -12.46 -6.66
C GLU A 70 -5.46 -13.96 -6.50
N ARG A 71 -4.72 -14.56 -7.44
CA ARG A 71 -4.31 -15.97 -7.35
C ARG A 71 -3.42 -16.21 -6.14
N ILE A 72 -2.50 -15.29 -5.86
CA ILE A 72 -1.64 -15.36 -4.66
C ILE A 72 -2.49 -15.31 -3.39
N ARG A 73 -3.48 -14.39 -3.34
CA ARG A 73 -4.42 -14.27 -2.21
C ARG A 73 -5.20 -15.57 -2.00
N GLU A 74 -5.79 -16.13 -3.07
CA GLU A 74 -6.55 -17.39 -3.00
C GLU A 74 -5.69 -18.58 -2.57
N THR A 75 -4.45 -18.66 -3.08
CA THR A 75 -3.51 -19.71 -2.72
C THR A 75 -3.16 -19.64 -1.24
N ASN A 76 -2.83 -18.45 -0.74
CA ASN A 76 -2.58 -18.23 0.69
C ASN A 76 -3.80 -18.56 1.55
N TRP A 77 -5.01 -18.23 1.08
CA TRP A 77 -6.23 -18.59 1.78
C TRP A 77 -6.40 -20.10 1.92
N ARG A 78 -6.16 -20.88 0.84
CA ARG A 78 -6.23 -22.35 0.87
C ARG A 78 -5.18 -22.95 1.80
N LEU A 79 -3.94 -22.44 1.75
CA LEU A 79 -2.86 -22.89 2.64
C LEU A 79 -3.20 -22.64 4.13
N ALA A 80 -3.79 -21.48 4.45
CA ALA A 80 -4.22 -21.15 5.80
C ALA A 80 -5.46 -21.95 6.27
N HIS A 81 -6.28 -22.43 5.33
CA HIS A 81 -7.51 -23.19 5.59
C HIS A 81 -7.46 -24.56 4.87
N PRO A 82 -6.63 -25.51 5.34
CA PRO A 82 -6.36 -26.76 4.62
C PRO A 82 -7.52 -27.77 4.66
N LYS A 83 -8.66 -27.43 5.28
CA LYS A 83 -9.82 -28.30 5.35
C LYS A 83 -10.30 -28.61 3.92
N GLY A 84 -10.33 -29.89 3.56
CA GLY A 84 -10.75 -30.35 2.24
C GLY A 84 -9.65 -30.35 1.17
N LEU A 85 -8.39 -30.11 1.55
CA LEU A 85 -7.23 -30.37 0.69
C LEU A 85 -6.76 -31.81 0.90
N SER A 86 -6.41 -32.50 -0.19
CA SER A 86 -5.66 -33.76 -0.12
C SER A 86 -4.20 -33.49 0.19
N GLU A 87 -3.49 -34.49 0.73
CA GLU A 87 -2.03 -34.48 0.80
C GLU A 87 -1.39 -34.40 -0.60
#